data_AF-A0A084QNS2-F1
#
_entry.id   AF-A0A084QNS2-F1
#
_cell.length_a   1.000
_cell.length_b   1.000
_cell.length_c   1.000
_cell.angle_alpha   90.00
_cell.angle_beta   90.00
_cell.angle_gamma   90.00
#
_symmetry.space_group_name_H-M   'P 1'
#
loop_
_entity.id
_entity.type
_entity.pdbx_description
1 polymer ?
#
loop_
_entity_poly.entity_id
_entity_poly.type
_entity_poly.pdbx_seq_one_letter_code
_entity_poly.pdbx_strand_id
1 'polypeptide(L)'
;MVQYPTSTLVAIATGVIGSGWMTGAITSFSIFAVPVALEFPDQQVQLWHKFYLRGAAAMPKIAIPVALSYAYAAYDTAARGGQWQGFATAAALVVAIVPFTLTAMNSNIAALKSKLKSTDANSEHAAALVKQWSSLNVVRAIFPLAGTVVGAVTLFANLL
;
A
#
# COMPACT_ATOMS: atom_id res chain seq x y z
N MET A 1 -7.21 20.99 -22.71
CA MET A 1 -5.91 21.21 -22.07
C MET A 1 -6.06 22.07 -20.82
N VAL A 2 -5.73 21.52 -19.65
CA VAL A 2 -5.75 22.23 -18.37
C VAL A 2 -4.34 22.77 -18.08
N GLN A 3 -4.24 24.06 -17.77
CA GLN A 3 -2.98 24.64 -17.30
C GLN A 3 -2.91 24.55 -15.77
N TYR A 4 -1.95 23.75 -15.29
CA TYR A 4 -1.73 23.56 -13.86
C TYR A 4 -0.70 24.54 -13.29
N PRO A 5 -0.95 25.12 -12.11
CA PRO A 5 0.08 25.83 -11.36
C PRO A 5 1.10 24.82 -10.80
N THR A 6 2.28 25.32 -10.44
CA THR A 6 3.34 24.50 -9.85
C THR A 6 2.88 23.72 -8.62
N SER A 7 2.01 24.30 -7.79
CA SER A 7 1.45 23.62 -6.61
C SER A 7 0.70 22.34 -6.95
N THR A 8 -0.14 22.36 -8.00
CA THR A 8 -0.90 21.19 -8.45
C THR A 8 0.00 20.15 -9.10
N LEU A 9 0.98 20.57 -9.89
CA LEU A 9 1.97 19.64 -10.45
C LEU A 9 2.78 18.95 -9.35
N VAL A 10 3.19 19.66 -8.31
CA VAL A 10 3.88 19.09 -7.15
C VAL A 10 2.98 18.09 -6.42
N ALA A 11 1.70 18.39 -6.24
CA ALA A 11 0.75 17.46 -5.63
C ALA A 11 0.54 16.20 -6.47
N ILE A 12 0.37 16.34 -7.80
CA ILE A 12 0.25 15.19 -8.71
C ILE A 12 1.51 14.33 -8.65
N ALA A 13 2.70 14.95 -8.75
CA ALA A 13 3.98 14.25 -8.66
C ALA A 13 4.14 13.52 -7.31
N THR A 14 3.77 14.18 -6.21
CA THR A 14 3.79 13.58 -4.87
C THR A 14 2.87 12.37 -4.79
N GLY A 15 1.65 12.47 -5.34
CA GLY A 15 0.71 11.36 -5.44
C GLY A 15 1.28 10.18 -6.22
N VAL A 16 1.77 10.43 -7.44
CA VAL A 16 2.29 9.40 -8.35
C VAL A 16 3.54 8.72 -7.79
N ILE A 17 4.56 9.50 -7.42
CA ILE A 17 5.80 8.97 -6.88
C ILE A 17 5.56 8.27 -5.54
N GLY A 18 4.78 8.89 -4.65
CA GLY A 18 4.51 8.34 -3.32
C GLY A 18 3.73 7.04 -3.38
N SER A 19 2.69 6.93 -4.21
CA SER A 19 1.95 5.67 -4.40
C SER A 19 2.80 4.58 -5.06
N GLY A 20 3.67 4.93 -6.02
CA GLY A 20 4.61 3.99 -6.63
C GLY A 20 5.63 3.47 -5.63
N TRP A 21 6.19 4.37 -4.81
CA TRP A 21 7.10 4.01 -3.73
C TRP A 21 6.43 3.11 -2.68
N MET A 22 5.18 3.41 -2.29
CA MET A 22 4.41 2.58 -1.36
C MET A 22 4.23 1.16 -1.90
N THR A 23 3.94 0.99 -3.19
CA THR A 23 3.85 -0.32 -3.84
C THR A 23 5.14 -1.12 -3.65
N GLY A 24 6.28 -0.51 -3.97
CA GLY A 24 7.59 -1.14 -3.82
C GLY A 24 7.88 -1.50 -2.36
N ALA A 25 7.65 -0.56 -1.44
CA ALA A 25 7.86 -0.78 -0.01
C ALA A 25 7.01 -1.94 0.52
N ILE A 26 5.71 -1.97 0.20
CA ILE A 26 4.79 -3.03 0.62
C ILE A 26 5.23 -4.39 0.05
N THR A 27 5.53 -4.44 -1.25
CA THR A 27 5.88 -5.69 -1.95
C THR A 27 7.24 -6.24 -1.48
N SER A 28 8.18 -5.37 -1.11
CA SER A 28 9.51 -5.78 -0.66
C SER A 28 9.48 -6.70 0.58
N PHE A 29 8.50 -6.52 1.48
CA PHE A 29 8.33 -7.42 2.62
C PHE A 29 7.93 -8.84 2.18
N SER A 30 7.14 -8.96 1.12
CA SER A 30 6.73 -10.26 0.58
C SER A 30 7.83 -10.93 -0.23
N ILE A 31 8.61 -10.15 -1.00
CA ILE A 31 9.65 -10.67 -1.89
C ILE A 31 10.95 -10.99 -1.15
N PHE A 32 11.34 -10.17 -0.17
CA PHE A 32 12.64 -10.31 0.51
C PHE A 32 12.48 -10.77 1.95
N ALA A 33 11.65 -10.08 2.75
CA ALA A 33 11.60 -10.33 4.19
C ALA A 33 10.94 -11.68 4.54
N VAL A 34 9.90 -12.09 3.81
CA VAL A 34 9.21 -13.36 4.06
C VAL A 34 10.10 -14.58 3.75
N PRO A 35 10.78 -14.69 2.59
CA PRO A 35 11.71 -15.78 2.35
C PRO A 35 12.78 -15.89 3.44
N VAL A 36 13.40 -14.77 3.83
CA VAL A 36 14.37 -14.74 4.93
C VAL A 36 13.74 -15.22 6.24
N ALA A 37 12.50 -14.83 6.55
CA ALA A 37 11.83 -15.29 7.76
C ALA A 37 11.62 -16.82 7.77
N LEU A 38 11.31 -17.41 6.62
CA LEU A 38 11.08 -18.85 6.47
C LEU A 38 12.37 -19.69 6.61
N GLU A 39 13.55 -19.08 6.43
CA GLU A 39 14.84 -19.74 6.69
C GLU A 39 15.10 -19.96 8.19
N PHE A 40 14.34 -19.32 9.07
CA PHE A 40 14.43 -19.48 10.53
C PHE A 40 13.11 -20.03 11.09
N PRO A 41 12.84 -21.34 10.99
CA PRO A 41 11.55 -21.93 11.34
C PRO A 41 11.08 -21.61 12.77
N ASP A 42 11.99 -21.56 13.74
CA ASP A 42 11.67 -21.21 15.14
C ASP A 42 11.32 -19.72 15.35
N GLN A 43 11.69 -18.86 14.41
CA GLN A 43 11.57 -17.40 14.53
C GLN A 43 10.72 -16.76 13.43
N GLN A 44 10.25 -17.52 12.43
CA GLN A 44 9.55 -17.01 11.25
C GLN A 44 8.39 -16.07 11.58
N VAL A 45 7.57 -16.43 12.58
CA VAL A 45 6.43 -15.62 13.03
C VAL A 45 6.91 -14.36 13.75
N GLN A 46 7.99 -14.44 14.53
CA GLN A 46 8.57 -13.29 15.22
C GLN A 46 9.19 -12.30 14.23
N LEU A 47 9.92 -12.80 13.23
CA LEU A 47 10.50 -11.98 12.16
C LEU A 47 9.39 -11.30 11.35
N TRP A 48 8.39 -12.06 10.90
CA TRP A 48 7.19 -11.50 10.28
C TRP A 48 6.58 -10.39 11.12
N HIS A 49 6.36 -10.62 12.43
CA HIS A 49 5.73 -9.63 13.31
C HIS A 49 6.55 -8.35 13.43
N LYS A 50 7.87 -8.47 13.53
CA LYS A 50 8.81 -7.33 13.57
C LYS A 50 8.76 -6.51 12.27
N PHE A 51 8.60 -7.14 11.11
CA PHE A 51 8.41 -6.43 9.84
C PHE A 51 7.02 -5.79 9.75
N TYR A 52 5.99 -6.55 10.10
CA TYR A 52 4.60 -6.09 10.11
C TYR A 52 4.41 -4.83 10.96
N LEU A 53 4.94 -4.80 12.19
CA LEU A 53 4.84 -3.64 13.07
C LEU A 53 5.54 -2.40 12.52
N ARG A 54 6.73 -2.57 11.93
CA ARG A 54 7.45 -1.45 11.28
C ARG A 54 6.65 -0.88 10.11
N GLY A 55 6.11 -1.76 9.28
CA GLY A 55 5.22 -1.36 8.18
C GLY A 55 3.98 -0.63 8.67
N ALA A 56 3.27 -1.21 9.65
CA ALA A 56 2.05 -0.64 10.21
C ALA A 56 2.27 0.73 10.87
N ALA A 57 3.45 0.99 11.45
CA ALA A 57 3.80 2.27 12.05
C ALA A 57 4.26 3.32 11.01
N ALA A 58 4.89 2.89 9.91
CA ALA A 58 5.45 3.80 8.90
C ALA A 58 4.45 4.14 7.80
N MET A 59 3.73 3.15 7.25
CA MET A 59 2.90 3.32 6.05
C MET A 59 1.80 4.37 6.19
N PRO A 60 1.06 4.51 7.31
CA PRO A 60 0.05 5.56 7.43
C PRO A 60 0.62 6.98 7.28
N LYS A 61 1.86 7.21 7.76
CA LYS A 61 2.54 8.52 7.68
C LYS A 61 2.87 8.91 6.23
N ILE A 62 2.98 7.93 5.34
CA ILE A 62 3.23 8.13 3.91
C ILE A 62 1.91 8.14 3.12
N ALA A 63 0.99 7.23 3.44
CA ALA A 63 -0.29 7.09 2.74
C ALA A 63 -1.16 8.35 2.86
N ILE A 64 -1.19 8.99 4.04
CA ILE A 64 -1.98 10.19 4.29
C ILE A 64 -1.58 11.34 3.35
N PRO A 65 -0.33 11.82 3.32
CA PRO A 65 0.06 12.91 2.43
C PRO A 65 -0.10 12.57 0.95
N VAL A 66 0.13 11.31 0.55
CA VAL A 66 -0.10 10.84 -0.83
C VAL A 66 -1.58 10.94 -1.22
N ALA A 67 -2.48 10.43 -0.38
CA ALA A 67 -3.92 10.49 -0.63
C ALA A 67 -4.43 11.94 -0.64
N LEU A 68 -3.97 12.79 0.28
CA LEU A 68 -4.30 14.21 0.31
C LEU A 68 -3.79 14.96 -0.93
N SER A 69 -2.61 14.61 -1.43
CA SER A 69 -2.06 15.20 -2.65
C SER A 69 -2.92 14.87 -3.88
N TYR A 70 -3.37 13.62 -4.00
CA TYR A 70 -4.33 13.25 -5.05
C TYR A 70 -5.69 13.93 -4.85
N ALA A 71 -6.19 14.05 -3.63
CA ALA A 71 -7.44 14.74 -3.35
C ALA A 71 -7.36 16.23 -3.72
N TYR A 72 -6.24 16.90 -3.41
CA TYR A 72 -5.99 18.28 -3.84
C TYR A 72 -5.90 18.39 -5.37
N ALA A 73 -5.20 17.48 -6.03
CA ALA A 73 -5.13 17.45 -7.49
C ALA A 73 -6.51 17.26 -8.13
N ALA A 74 -7.37 16.42 -7.55
CA ALA A 74 -8.74 16.25 -7.98
C ALA A 74 -9.54 17.56 -7.81
N TYR A 75 -9.45 18.19 -6.65
CA TYR A 75 -10.12 19.46 -6.36
C TYR A 75 -9.72 20.58 -7.34
N ASP A 76 -8.42 20.81 -7.53
CA ASP A 76 -7.93 21.88 -8.41
C ASP A 76 -8.22 21.56 -9.89
N THR A 77 -8.12 20.30 -10.31
CA THR A 77 -8.51 19.89 -11.67
C THR A 77 -10.00 20.13 -11.91
N ALA A 78 -10.87 19.81 -10.94
CA ALA A 78 -12.30 20.04 -11.03
C ALA A 78 -12.63 21.55 -11.14
N ALA A 79 -11.98 22.37 -10.31
CA ALA A 79 -12.14 23.83 -10.33
C ALA A 79 -11.71 24.46 -11.67
N ARG A 80 -10.83 23.79 -12.41
CA ARG A 80 -10.37 24.21 -13.75
C ARG A 80 -11.17 23.57 -14.90
N GLY A 81 -12.22 22.82 -14.61
CA GLY A 81 -13.05 22.15 -15.62
C GLY A 81 -12.39 20.94 -16.29
N GLY A 82 -11.34 20.37 -15.67
CA GLY A 82 -10.64 19.18 -16.16
C GLY A 82 -11.28 17.86 -15.72
N GLN A 83 -10.72 16.75 -16.23
CA GLN A 83 -11.06 15.40 -15.82
C GLN A 83 -10.42 15.08 -14.46
N TRP A 84 -11.18 15.24 -13.38
CA TRP A 84 -10.69 15.12 -12.01
C TRP A 84 -10.92 13.74 -11.38
N GLN A 85 -11.85 12.96 -11.93
CA GLN A 85 -12.33 11.71 -11.33
C GLN A 85 -11.19 10.71 -11.13
N GLY A 86 -10.23 10.65 -12.07
CA GLY A 86 -9.10 9.74 -11.95
C GLY A 86 -8.17 10.08 -10.77
N PHE A 87 -7.95 11.36 -10.44
CA PHE A 87 -7.21 11.72 -9.23
C PHE A 87 -7.97 11.33 -7.96
N ALA A 88 -9.30 11.52 -7.94
CA ALA A 88 -10.13 11.06 -6.82
C ALA A 88 -10.10 9.53 -6.68
N THR A 89 -10.16 8.79 -7.78
CA THR A 89 -10.00 7.32 -7.79
C THR A 89 -8.62 6.92 -7.30
N ALA A 90 -7.55 7.62 -7.69
CA ALA A 90 -6.20 7.34 -7.21
C ALA A 90 -6.07 7.55 -5.68
N ALA A 91 -6.66 8.62 -5.14
CA ALA A 91 -6.74 8.83 -3.69
C ALA A 91 -7.49 7.68 -3.00
N ALA A 92 -8.65 7.29 -3.54
CA ALA A 92 -9.47 6.21 -3.00
C ALA A 92 -8.72 4.87 -3.00
N LEU A 93 -7.96 4.56 -4.06
CA LEU A 93 -7.14 3.36 -4.16
C LEU A 93 -6.04 3.33 -3.09
N VAL A 94 -5.36 4.45 -2.82
CA VAL A 94 -4.38 4.52 -1.72
C VAL A 94 -5.04 4.28 -0.36
N VAL A 95 -6.24 4.82 -0.14
CA VAL A 95 -7.00 4.60 1.11
C VAL A 95 -7.52 3.16 1.23
N ALA A 96 -7.85 2.50 0.11
CA ALA A 96 -8.42 1.15 0.06
C ALA A 96 -7.51 0.06 0.67
N ILE A 97 -6.22 0.35 0.84
CA ILE A 97 -5.26 -0.49 1.59
C ILE A 97 -5.80 -0.81 3.01
N VAL A 98 -6.45 0.17 3.66
CA VAL A 98 -6.98 0.03 5.02
C VAL A 98 -8.13 -0.99 5.08
N PRO A 99 -9.26 -0.81 4.36
CA PRO A 99 -10.35 -1.78 4.38
C PRO A 99 -9.88 -3.15 3.90
N PHE A 100 -9.02 -3.25 2.88
CA PHE A 100 -8.46 -4.55 2.46
C PHE A 100 -7.71 -5.26 3.60
N THR A 101 -6.92 -4.53 4.38
CA THR A 101 -6.21 -5.09 5.53
C THR A 101 -7.19 -5.57 6.61
N LEU A 102 -8.25 -4.81 6.88
CA LEU A 102 -9.24 -5.12 7.92
C LEU A 102 -10.20 -6.27 7.54
N THR A 103 -10.46 -6.49 6.26
CA THR A 103 -11.40 -7.52 5.80
C THR A 103 -10.70 -8.78 5.30
N ALA A 104 -9.73 -8.66 4.38
CA ALA A 104 -9.11 -9.81 3.74
C ALA A 104 -7.91 -10.35 4.53
N MET A 105 -7.16 -9.49 5.22
CA MET A 105 -5.94 -9.91 5.94
C MET A 105 -6.16 -10.17 7.43
N ASN A 106 -7.23 -9.64 8.02
CA ASN A 106 -7.39 -9.58 9.48
C ASN A 106 -7.37 -10.97 10.14
N SER A 107 -8.08 -11.95 9.58
CA SER A 107 -8.10 -13.33 10.13
C SER A 107 -6.72 -13.97 10.08
N ASN A 108 -5.99 -13.80 8.99
CA ASN A 108 -4.62 -14.30 8.84
C ASN A 108 -3.64 -13.60 9.81
N ILE A 109 -3.74 -12.27 9.95
CA ILE A 109 -2.95 -11.48 10.92
C ILE A 109 -3.23 -11.93 12.36
N ALA A 110 -4.51 -12.18 12.69
CA ALA A 110 -4.90 -12.66 14.01
C ALA A 110 -4.34 -14.05 14.32
N ALA A 111 -4.37 -14.97 13.35
CA ALA A 111 -3.78 -16.30 13.47
C ALA A 111 -2.26 -16.24 13.66
N LEU A 112 -1.56 -15.36 12.94
CA LEU A 112 -0.11 -15.16 13.15
C LEU A 112 0.20 -14.57 14.52
N LYS A 113 -0.62 -13.62 14.99
CA LYS A 113 -0.47 -13.05 16.35
C LYS A 113 -0.73 -14.08 17.45
N SER A 114 -1.64 -15.04 17.26
CA SER A 114 -1.85 -16.10 18.25
C SER A 114 -0.65 -17.05 18.32
N LYS A 115 -0.02 -17.35 17.17
CA LYS A 115 1.20 -18.18 17.12
C LYS A 115 2.40 -17.58 17.85
N LEU A 116 2.51 -16.26 17.95
CA LEU A 116 3.56 -15.60 18.77
C LEU A 116 3.51 -15.97 20.26
N LYS A 117 2.33 -16.36 20.77
CA LYS A 117 2.12 -16.72 22.18
C LYS A 117 2.22 -18.22 22.42
N SER A 118 2.33 -19.03 21.36
CA SER A 118 2.41 -20.48 21.43
C SER A 118 3.85 -20.94 21.24
N THR A 119 4.20 -22.10 21.80
CA THR A 119 5.46 -22.82 21.51
C THR A 119 5.50 -23.40 20.09
N ASP A 120 4.39 -23.34 19.34
CA ASP A 120 4.20 -23.94 18.02
C ASP A 120 4.62 -23.02 16.86
N ALA A 121 5.66 -22.21 17.08
CA ALA A 121 6.18 -21.25 16.09
C ALA A 121 6.91 -21.93 14.91
N ASN A 122 7.36 -23.18 15.10
CA ASN A 122 8.07 -24.01 14.11
C ASN A 122 7.14 -25.00 13.38
N SER A 123 5.83 -24.76 13.34
CA SER A 123 4.92 -25.63 12.57
C SER A 123 4.91 -25.29 11.08
N GLU A 124 4.68 -26.31 10.26
CA GLU A 124 4.32 -26.14 8.84
C GLU A 124 3.09 -25.21 8.70
N HIS A 125 2.17 -25.28 9.65
CA HIS A 125 1.03 -24.38 9.74
C HIS A 125 1.44 -22.91 9.92
N ALA A 126 2.44 -22.62 10.77
CA ALA A 126 2.97 -21.26 10.93
C ALA A 126 3.62 -20.75 9.62
N ALA A 127 4.38 -21.59 8.93
CA ALA A 127 4.96 -21.25 7.63
C ALA A 127 3.87 -20.96 6.57
N ALA A 128 2.81 -21.76 6.53
CA ALA A 128 1.67 -21.55 5.64
C ALA A 128 0.96 -20.22 5.90
N LEU A 129 0.78 -19.84 7.17
CA LEU A 129 0.20 -18.55 7.54
C LEU A 129 1.07 -17.36 7.10
N VAL A 130 2.40 -17.45 7.26
CA VAL A 130 3.34 -16.40 6.81
C VAL A 130 3.32 -16.28 5.28
N LYS A 131 3.29 -17.40 4.55
CA LYS A 131 3.15 -17.41 3.08
C LYS A 131 1.83 -16.81 2.63
N GLN A 132 0.73 -17.17 3.27
CA GLN A 132 -0.59 -16.61 2.97
C GLN A 132 -0.61 -15.08 3.21
N TRP A 133 -0.03 -14.62 4.32
CA TRP A 133 0.13 -13.19 4.57
C TRP A 133 0.91 -12.51 3.44
N SER A 134 2.00 -13.13 2.99
CA SER A 134 2.84 -12.63 1.91
C SER A 134 2.05 -12.42 0.62
N SER A 135 1.26 -13.42 0.20
CA SER A 135 0.41 -13.33 -0.99
C SER A 135 -0.64 -12.23 -0.87
N LEU A 136 -1.33 -12.15 0.28
CA LEU A 136 -2.30 -11.08 0.52
C LEU A 136 -1.65 -9.69 0.53
N ASN A 137 -0.44 -9.59 1.06
CA ASN A 137 0.32 -8.35 1.09
C ASN A 137 0.76 -7.88 -0.31
N VAL A 138 1.04 -8.81 -1.24
CA VAL A 138 1.26 -8.48 -2.66
C VAL A 138 -0.04 -7.95 -3.29
N VAL A 139 -1.18 -8.60 -3.05
CA VAL A 139 -2.49 -8.10 -3.54
C VAL A 139 -2.77 -6.70 -2.99
N ARG A 140 -2.46 -6.45 -1.72
CA ARG A 140 -2.57 -5.13 -1.10
C ARG A 140 -1.73 -4.06 -1.82
N ALA A 141 -0.56 -4.42 -2.35
CA ALA A 141 0.32 -3.51 -3.09
C ALA A 141 -0.25 -3.12 -4.47
N ILE A 142 -1.20 -3.89 -5.02
CA ILE A 142 -1.84 -3.55 -6.30
C ILE A 142 -2.66 -2.27 -6.19
N PHE A 143 -3.26 -1.98 -5.03
CA PHE A 143 -4.05 -0.77 -4.81
C PHE A 143 -3.26 0.53 -5.03
N PRO A 144 -2.14 0.78 -4.32
CA PRO A 144 -1.35 1.98 -4.58
C PRO A 144 -0.73 1.98 -5.99
N LEU A 145 -0.39 0.82 -6.57
CA LEU A 145 0.11 0.73 -7.94
C LEU A 145 -0.94 1.20 -8.96
N ALA A 146 -2.17 0.72 -8.82
CA ALA A 146 -3.29 1.18 -9.62
C ALA A 146 -3.51 2.69 -9.42
N GLY A 147 -3.36 3.19 -8.20
CA GLY A 147 -3.37 4.63 -7.91
C GLY A 147 -2.30 5.39 -8.70
N THR A 148 -1.06 4.89 -8.76
CA THR A 148 0.03 5.45 -9.58
C THR A 148 -0.34 5.53 -11.05
N VAL A 149 -0.84 4.43 -11.62
CA VAL A 149 -1.20 4.36 -13.04
C VAL A 149 -2.36 5.32 -13.35
N VAL A 150 -3.44 5.25 -12.57
CA VAL A 150 -4.61 6.12 -12.76
C VAL A 150 -4.23 7.60 -12.61
N GLY A 151 -3.44 7.95 -11.59
CA GLY A 151 -2.96 9.33 -11.40
C GLY A 151 -2.14 9.84 -12.58
N ALA A 152 -1.20 9.03 -13.07
CA ALA A 152 -0.37 9.38 -14.23
C ALA A 152 -1.20 9.53 -15.52
N VAL A 153 -2.09 8.56 -15.81
CA VAL A 153 -2.99 8.63 -16.98
C VAL A 153 -3.88 9.87 -16.91
N THR A 154 -4.42 10.20 -15.73
CA THR A 154 -5.28 11.38 -15.55
C THR A 154 -4.52 12.68 -15.80
N LEU A 155 -3.25 12.77 -15.37
CA LEU A 155 -2.40 13.92 -15.70
C LEU A 155 -2.29 14.07 -17.22
N PHE A 156 -1.89 13.02 -17.94
CA PHE A 156 -1.70 13.10 -19.40
C PHE A 156 -3.02 13.39 -20.14
N ALA A 157 -4.14 12.84 -19.68
CA ALA A 157 -5.46 13.10 -20.28
C ALA A 157 -5.92 14.56 -20.15
N ASN A 158 -5.41 15.31 -19.16
CA ASN A 158 -5.70 16.74 -19.00
C ASN A 158 -4.69 17.65 -19.72
N LEU A 159 -3.48 17.14 -20.00
CA LEU A 159 -2.41 17.86 -20.71
C LEU A 159 -2.49 17.73 -22.23
N LEU A 160 -3.20 16.73 -22.74
CA LEU A 160 -3.53 16.57 -24.17
C LEU A 160 -4.85 17.29 -24.49
#